data_AF-A0A844STR0-F1
#
_entry.id   AF-A0A844STR0-F1
#
_cell.length_a   1.000
_cell.length_b   1.000
_cell.length_c   1.000
_cell.angle_alpha   90.00
_cell.angle_beta   90.00
_cell.angle_gamma   90.00
#
_symmetry.space_group_name_H-M   'P 1'
#
loop_
_entity.id
_entity.type
_entity.pdbx_description
1 polymer ?
#
loop_
_entity_poly.entity_id
_entity_poly.type
_entity_poly.pdbx_seq_one_letter_code
_entity_poly.pdbx_strand_id
1 'polypeptide(L)'
;MRANVTYARADLWYPVKLPPVMISETDRERLASIATAALTDRWRTAAASNLLRELDRATIVPDAQLPANVVAVHSRVHLRDNITGKESRITLVLPG
;
A
#
# COMPACT_ATOMS: atom_id res chain seq x y z
N MET A 1 40.33 10.01 9.04
CA MET A 1 40.57 8.56 8.92
C MET A 1 39.24 7.86 9.18
N ARG A 2 38.70 7.14 8.18
CA ARG A 2 37.39 6.47 8.22
C ARG A 2 37.51 5.06 8.82
N ALA A 3 36.46 4.62 9.52
CA ALA A 3 35.89 3.26 9.47
C ALA A 3 34.52 3.31 10.21
N ASN A 4 33.40 3.33 9.50
CA ASN A 4 32.58 2.16 9.10
C ASN A 4 32.16 1.28 10.28
N VAL A 5 30.94 1.49 10.77
CA VAL A 5 30.18 0.43 11.46
C VAL A 5 29.02 0.03 10.56
N THR A 6 29.22 -1.12 9.93
CA THR A 6 28.34 -1.86 9.04
C THR A 6 27.04 -2.24 9.75
N TYR A 7 25.90 -1.67 9.33
CA TYR A 7 24.59 -2.23 9.67
C TYR A 7 24.30 -3.42 8.75
N ALA A 8 24.72 -4.61 9.16
CA ALA A 8 24.19 -5.86 8.66
C ALA A 8 23.66 -6.65 9.85
N ARG A 9 22.34 -6.67 10.01
CA ARG A 9 21.63 -7.68 10.80
C ARG A 9 20.51 -8.25 9.95
N ALA A 10 20.80 -9.43 9.42
CA ALA A 10 19.94 -10.27 8.61
C ALA A 10 19.02 -11.17 9.48
N ASP A 11 18.49 -10.63 10.59
CA ASP A 11 17.87 -11.40 11.67
C ASP A 11 16.57 -10.80 12.22
N LEU A 12 15.92 -9.86 11.53
CA LEU A 12 14.54 -9.47 11.83
C LEU A 12 13.53 -10.27 11.00
N TRP A 13 13.49 -11.60 11.20
CA TRP A 13 12.38 -12.44 10.77
C TRP A 13 11.19 -12.34 11.73
N TYR A 14 10.74 -11.11 12.00
CA TYR A 14 9.34 -10.90 12.34
C TYR A 14 8.67 -10.46 11.04
N PRO A 15 7.70 -11.21 10.49
CA PRO A 15 6.80 -10.60 9.53
C PRO A 15 6.17 -9.44 10.28
N VAL A 16 6.53 -8.20 9.93
CA VAL A 16 5.90 -7.01 10.47
C VAL A 16 4.43 -7.16 10.13
N LYS A 17 3.62 -7.57 11.11
CA LYS A 17 2.19 -7.72 10.95
C LYS A 17 1.61 -6.32 10.88
N LEU A 18 1.50 -5.81 9.65
CA LEU A 18 0.88 -4.53 9.40
C LEU A 18 -0.60 -4.58 9.83
N PRO A 19 -1.13 -3.49 10.41
CA PRO A 19 -2.56 -3.41 10.69
C PRO A 19 -3.36 -3.67 9.40
N PRO A 20 -4.53 -4.32 9.48
CA PRO A 20 -5.43 -4.43 8.35
C PRO A 20 -5.72 -3.07 7.70
N VAL A 21 -5.70 -3.03 6.38
CA VAL A 21 -6.22 -1.87 5.65
C VAL A 21 -7.74 -1.89 5.67
N MET A 22 -8.35 -0.71 5.63
CA MET A 22 -9.80 -0.55 5.46
C MET A 22 -10.09 -0.20 4.01
N ILE A 23 -11.04 -0.90 3.39
CA ILE A 23 -11.35 -0.76 1.97
C ILE A 23 -12.87 -0.68 1.83
N SER A 24 -13.36 0.21 0.95
CA SER A 24 -14.78 0.28 0.62
C SER A 24 -15.23 -0.97 -0.16
N GLU A 25 -16.51 -1.31 -0.06
CA GLU A 25 -17.09 -2.38 -0.88
C GLU A 25 -16.87 -2.12 -2.38
N THR A 26 -17.04 -0.87 -2.83
CA THR A 26 -16.83 -0.47 -4.22
C THR A 26 -15.41 -0.74 -4.72
N ASP A 27 -14.39 -0.46 -3.90
CA ASP A 27 -13.00 -0.59 -4.31
C ASP A 27 -12.49 -2.04 -4.22
N ARG A 28 -13.06 -2.85 -3.33
CA ARG A 28 -12.58 -4.23 -3.08
C ARG A 28 -12.48 -5.06 -4.36
N GLU A 29 -13.55 -5.13 -5.15
CA GLU A 29 -13.60 -5.99 -6.35
C GLU A 29 -12.71 -5.45 -7.47
N ARG A 30 -12.68 -4.12 -7.64
CA ARG A 30 -11.83 -3.47 -8.64
C ARG A 30 -10.35 -3.70 -8.35
N LEU A 31 -9.94 -3.52 -7.09
CA LEU A 31 -8.57 -3.75 -6.66
C LEU A 31 -8.17 -5.22 -6.81
N ALA A 32 -9.06 -6.16 -6.46
CA ALA A 32 -8.81 -7.59 -6.66
C ALA A 32 -8.61 -7.94 -8.14
N SER A 33 -9.46 -7.40 -9.02
CA SER A 33 -9.36 -7.62 -10.47
C SER A 33 -8.04 -7.08 -11.05
N ILE A 34 -7.70 -5.83 -10.71
CA ILE A 34 -6.45 -5.18 -11.16
C ILE A 34 -5.23 -5.95 -10.65
N ALA A 35 -5.22 -6.33 -9.38
CA ALA A 35 -4.10 -7.07 -8.80
C ALA A 35 -3.94 -8.44 -9.47
N THR A 36 -5.03 -9.17 -9.69
CA THR A 36 -5.01 -10.48 -10.36
C THR A 36 -4.47 -10.35 -11.79
N ALA A 37 -4.94 -9.37 -12.55
CA ALA A 37 -4.46 -9.13 -13.91
C ALA A 37 -2.96 -8.79 -13.95
N ALA A 38 -2.48 -8.01 -12.96
CA ALA A 38 -1.09 -7.58 -12.85
C ALA A 38 -0.12 -8.69 -12.39
N LEU A 39 -0.59 -9.89 -12.03
CA LEU A 39 0.30 -11.00 -11.66
C LEU A 39 1.18 -11.48 -12.82
N THR A 40 0.71 -11.34 -14.06
CA THR A 40 1.43 -11.77 -15.27
C THR A 40 2.52 -10.78 -15.72
N ASP A 41 2.47 -9.53 -15.23
CA ASP A 41 3.50 -8.52 -15.50
C ASP A 41 4.62 -8.63 -14.45
N ARG A 42 5.79 -9.13 -14.87
CA ARG A 42 6.97 -9.33 -14.01
C ARG A 42 7.36 -8.10 -13.19
N TRP A 43 7.07 -6.89 -13.66
CA TRP A 43 7.41 -5.64 -12.97
C TRP A 43 6.40 -5.28 -11.88
N ARG A 44 5.18 -5.83 -11.96
CA ARG A 44 4.07 -5.55 -11.05
C ARG A 44 3.72 -6.72 -10.15
N THR A 45 4.15 -7.95 -10.47
CA THR A 45 3.81 -9.18 -9.73
C THR A 45 4.01 -9.06 -8.20
N ALA A 46 5.10 -8.44 -7.75
CA ALA A 46 5.37 -8.26 -6.33
C ALA A 46 4.36 -7.32 -5.65
N ALA A 47 4.03 -6.19 -6.28
CA ALA A 47 3.05 -5.24 -5.78
C ALA A 47 1.62 -5.83 -5.81
N ALA A 48 1.29 -6.54 -6.88
CA ALA A 48 0.02 -7.27 -7.03
C ALA A 48 -0.17 -8.32 -5.93
N SER A 49 0.86 -9.13 -5.68
CA SER A 49 0.82 -10.16 -4.63
C SER A 49 0.65 -9.55 -3.23
N ASN A 50 1.32 -8.42 -2.97
CA ASN A 50 1.13 -7.69 -1.72
C ASN A 50 -0.31 -7.18 -1.59
N LEU A 51 -0.87 -6.55 -2.62
CA LEU A 51 -2.24 -6.05 -2.60
C LEU A 51 -3.27 -7.17 -2.39
N LEU A 52 -3.11 -8.33 -3.03
CA LEU A 52 -3.97 -9.49 -2.80
C LEU A 52 -3.92 -9.97 -1.34
N ARG A 53 -2.71 -9.99 -0.74
CA ARG A 53 -2.55 -10.32 0.69
C ARG A 53 -3.12 -9.25 1.62
N GLU A 54 -3.11 -7.98 1.23
CA GLU A 54 -3.82 -6.91 1.95
C GLU A 54 -5.33 -7.12 1.91
N LEU A 55 -5.87 -7.39 0.72
CA LEU A 55 -7.31 -7.61 0.49
C LEU A 55 -7.83 -8.80 1.31
N ASP A 56 -7.07 -9.90 1.39
CA ASP A 56 -7.45 -11.11 2.12
C ASP A 56 -7.73 -10.87 3.62
N ARG A 57 -7.03 -9.89 4.22
CA ARG A 57 -7.18 -9.55 5.64
C ARG A 57 -7.79 -8.17 5.88
N ALA A 58 -8.25 -7.49 4.84
CA ALA A 58 -8.77 -6.13 4.93
C ALA A 58 -10.06 -6.08 5.74
N THR A 59 -10.29 -4.97 6.43
CA THR A 59 -11.61 -4.64 6.94
C THR A 59 -12.42 -4.00 5.82
N ILE A 60 -13.39 -4.74 5.30
CA ILE A 60 -14.29 -4.22 4.26
C ILE A 60 -15.44 -3.50 4.92
N VAL A 61 -15.70 -2.27 4.51
CA VAL A 61 -16.78 -1.43 5.05
C VAL A 61 -17.64 -0.89 3.91
N PRO A 62 -18.95 -0.64 4.15
CA PRO A 62 -19.75 0.13 3.21
C PRO A 62 -19.12 1.50 2.94
N ASP A 63 -19.25 2.02 1.72
CA ASP A 63 -18.63 3.29 1.30
C ASP A 63 -18.94 4.45 2.25
N ALA A 64 -20.18 4.54 2.74
CA ALA A 64 -20.61 5.56 3.69
C ALA A 64 -19.98 5.46 5.10
N GLN A 65 -19.36 4.32 5.41
CA GLN A 65 -18.70 4.04 6.68
C GLN A 65 -17.18 4.14 6.59
N LEU A 66 -16.62 4.38 5.40
CA LEU A 66 -15.19 4.59 5.25
C LEU A 66 -14.79 5.93 5.91
N PRO A 67 -13.92 5.94 6.93
CA PRO A 67 -13.55 7.17 7.61
C PRO A 67 -12.84 8.17 6.69
N ALA A 68 -13.13 9.46 6.86
CA ALA A 68 -12.57 10.52 6.01
C ALA A 68 -11.04 10.67 6.10
N ASN A 69 -10.40 10.10 7.12
CA ASN A 69 -8.95 10.07 7.28
C ASN A 69 -8.28 8.83 6.68
N VAL A 70 -9.05 7.91 6.08
CA VAL A 70 -8.51 6.77 5.32
C VAL A 70 -8.24 7.20 3.89
N VAL A 71 -7.07 6.84 3.36
CA VAL A 71 -6.73 7.06 1.95
C VAL A 71 -7.44 5.99 1.10
N ALA A 72 -8.49 6.39 0.40
CA ALA A 72 -9.23 5.57 -0.56
C ALA A 72 -8.75 5.80 -1.99
N VAL A 73 -9.21 4.97 -2.93
CA VAL A 73 -9.05 5.26 -4.37
C VAL A 73 -9.69 6.62 -4.68
N HIS A 74 -9.05 7.41 -5.54
CA HIS A 74 -9.35 8.81 -5.88
C HIS A 74 -9.12 9.84 -4.76
N SER A 75 -8.59 9.45 -3.61
CA SER A 75 -8.20 10.40 -2.57
C SER A 75 -7.06 11.31 -3.02
N ARG A 76 -7.16 12.59 -2.69
CA ARG A 76 -6.06 13.56 -2.80
C ARG A 76 -5.30 13.60 -1.48
N VAL A 77 -4.01 13.29 -1.51
CA VAL A 77 -3.18 13.12 -0.31
C VAL A 77 -2.03 14.10 -0.33
N HIS A 78 -1.79 14.75 0.81
CA HIS A 78 -0.58 15.53 1.04
C HIS A 78 0.48 14.60 1.63
N LEU A 79 1.61 14.51 0.96
CA LEU A 79 2.74 13.68 1.36
C LEU A 79 3.91 14.57 1.76
N ARG A 80 4.60 14.18 2.83
CA ARG A 80 5.89 14.73 3.21
C ARG A 80 6.90 13.59 3.29
N ASP A 81 7.99 13.75 2.55
CA ASP A 81 9.14 12.86 2.65
C ASP A 81 9.91 13.17 3.95
N ASN A 82 10.08 12.16 4.81
CA ASN A 82 10.74 12.33 6.11
C ASN A 82 12.28 12.40 6.03
N ILE A 83 12.88 12.09 4.87
CA ILE A 83 14.31 12.18 4.63
C ILE A 83 14.64 13.55 4.04
N THR A 84 13.92 13.95 2.99
CA THR A 84 14.23 15.19 2.24
C THR A 84 13.43 16.40 2.72
N GLY A 85 12.35 16.20 3.47
CA GLY A 85 11.42 17.25 3.87
C GLY A 85 10.50 17.75 2.76
N LYS A 86 10.61 17.20 1.54
CA LYS A 86 9.82 17.63 0.38
C LYS A 86 8.34 17.31 0.58
N GLU A 87 7.49 18.29 0.31
CA GLU A 87 6.04 18.13 0.27
C GLU A 87 5.53 17.93 -1.17
N SER A 88 4.49 17.12 -1.32
CA SER A 88 3.81 16.90 -2.60
C SER A 88 2.33 16.59 -2.39
N ARG A 89 1.53 16.79 -3.44
CA ARG A 89 0.12 16.39 -3.49
C ARG A 89 -0.07 15.37 -4.57
N ILE A 90 -0.65 14.23 -4.23
CA ILE A 90 -0.93 13.15 -5.19
C ILE A 90 -2.40 12.79 -5.17
N THR A 91 -2.88 12.16 -6.24
CA THR A 91 -4.18 11.49 -6.26
C THR A 91 -3.93 9.99 -6.46
N LEU A 92 -4.47 9.14 -5.59
CA LEU A 92 -4.43 7.70 -5.79
C LEU A 92 -5.44 7.33 -6.86
N VAL A 93 -5.02 6.70 -7.97
CA VAL A 93 -5.92 6.34 -9.08
C VAL A 93 -5.77 4.87 -9.44
N LEU A 94 -6.80 4.29 -10.04
CA LEU A 94 -6.70 2.97 -10.67
C LEU A 94 -5.98 3.09 -12.01
N PRO A 95 -5.18 2.07 -12.40
CA PRO A 95 -4.72 1.95 -13.78
C PRO A 95 -5.90 1.77 -14.72
N GLY A 96 -5.78 2.35 -15.92
CA GLY A 96 -6.68 2.12 -17.06
C GLY A 96 -6.32 0.87 -17.83
#